data_AF-A0A640VT84-F1
#
_entry.id   AF-A0A640VT84-F1
#
_cell.length_a   1.000
_cell.length_b   1.000
_cell.length_c   1.000
_cell.angle_alpha   90.00
_cell.angle_beta   90.00
_cell.angle_gamma   90.00
#
_symmetry.space_group_name_H-M   'P 1'
#
loop_
_entity.id
_entity.type
_entity.pdbx_description
1 polymer ?
#
loop_
_entity_poly.entity_id
_entity_poly.type
_entity_poly.pdbx_seq_one_letter_code
_entity_poly.pdbx_strand_id
1 'polypeptide(L)'
;MRAIIRVSITGDSGSTLRNKLAGIADNYDFRTGPGGSSTGTWQNSNISESDFAKFQAKYWDAIASHPGPGTLDNLWCTIDTWPHPENHDDNMEKKLIELGLIPGDEK
;
A
#
# COMPACT_ATOMS: atom_id res chain seq x y z
N MET A 1 -0.58 -2.94 8.52
CA MET A 1 -0.54 -1.51 8.13
C MET A 1 -1.14 -1.34 6.75
N ARG A 2 -1.70 -0.17 6.43
CA ARG A 2 -2.11 0.16 5.06
C ARG A 2 -0.97 0.90 4.37
N ALA A 3 -0.70 0.55 3.12
CA ALA A 3 0.25 1.26 2.26
C ALA A 3 -0.41 1.60 0.92
N ILE A 4 -0.22 2.82 0.45
CA ILE A 4 -0.66 3.31 -0.86
C ILE A 4 0.58 3.85 -1.58
N ILE A 5 0.77 3.45 -2.82
CA ILE A 5 1.87 3.87 -3.66
C ILE A 5 1.30 4.39 -4.96
N ARG A 6 1.77 5.56 -5.36
CA ARG A 6 1.40 6.18 -6.63
C ARG A 6 2.65 6.64 -7.35
N VAL A 7 2.71 6.38 -8.64
CA VAL A 7 3.82 6.78 -9.50
C VAL A 7 3.34 7.56 -10.71
N SER A 8 4.11 8.59 -11.07
CA SER A 8 4.08 9.21 -12.39
C SER A 8 5.26 8.68 -13.18
N ILE A 9 5.01 8.19 -14.39
CA ILE A 9 6.04 7.68 -15.30
C ILE A 9 5.90 8.45 -16.61
N THR A 10 6.99 9.08 -17.04
CA THR A 10 7.08 9.84 -18.29
C THR A 10 7.81 9.02 -19.36
N GLY A 11 7.51 9.28 -20.64
CA GLY A 11 8.17 8.59 -21.76
C GLY A 11 7.91 7.08 -21.83
N ASP A 12 6.88 6.57 -21.15
CA ASP A 12 6.53 5.15 -21.12
C ASP A 12 5.59 4.78 -22.27
N SER A 13 6.13 4.73 -23.49
CA SER A 13 5.42 4.18 -24.64
C SER A 13 5.17 2.69 -24.43
N GLY A 14 3.91 2.31 -24.23
CA GLY A 14 3.50 0.91 -24.05
C GLY A 14 3.44 0.42 -22.60
N SER A 15 3.59 1.30 -21.60
CA SER A 15 3.46 0.95 -20.17
C SER A 15 4.46 -0.12 -19.68
N THR A 16 5.68 -0.13 -20.22
CA THR A 16 6.69 -1.17 -19.94
C THR A 16 7.14 -1.11 -18.49
N LEU A 17 7.63 0.05 -18.04
CA LEU A 17 8.04 0.22 -16.64
C LEU A 17 6.83 0.02 -15.72
N ARG A 18 5.69 0.60 -16.08
CA ARG A 18 4.45 0.48 -15.30
C ARG A 18 4.02 -0.97 -15.09
N ASN A 19 4.05 -1.81 -16.13
CA ASN A 19 3.66 -3.21 -16.03
C ASN A 19 4.65 -4.02 -15.18
N LYS A 20 5.96 -3.72 -15.27
CA LYS A 20 6.97 -4.32 -14.40
C LYS A 20 6.73 -3.98 -12.93
N LEU A 21 6.43 -2.71 -12.64
CA LEU A 21 6.09 -2.25 -11.30
C LEU A 21 4.78 -2.84 -10.79
N ALA A 22 3.77 -2.98 -11.67
CA ALA A 22 2.51 -3.65 -11.35
C ALA A 22 2.74 -5.11 -10.93
N GLY A 23 3.55 -5.86 -11.69
CA GLY A 23 3.86 -7.26 -11.35
C GLY A 23 4.61 -7.39 -10.02
N ILE A 24 5.45 -6.43 -9.66
CA ILE A 24 6.07 -6.40 -8.32
C ILE A 24 5.02 -6.11 -7.25
N ALA A 25 4.17 -5.10 -7.46
CA ALA A 25 3.08 -4.75 -6.54
C ALA A 25 2.15 -5.95 -6.29
N ASP A 26 1.74 -6.65 -7.34
CA ASP A 26 0.85 -7.82 -7.26
C ASP A 26 1.44 -8.94 -6.40
N ASN A 27 2.77 -9.18 -6.44
CA ASN A 27 3.45 -10.18 -5.60
C ASN A 27 3.40 -9.88 -4.09
N TYR A 28 3.04 -8.65 -3.72
CA TYR A 28 2.90 -8.20 -2.33
C TYR A 28 1.45 -7.78 -2.04
N ASP A 29 0.49 -8.33 -2.77
CA ASP A 29 -0.95 -8.08 -2.63
C ASP A 29 -1.38 -6.62 -2.73
N PHE A 30 -0.53 -5.77 -3.33
CA PHE A 30 -0.96 -4.43 -3.71
C PHE A 30 -1.90 -4.53 -4.90
N ARG A 31 -3.15 -4.07 -4.72
CA ARG A 31 -4.16 -4.03 -5.77
C ARG A 31 -4.25 -2.63 -6.34
N THR A 32 -4.64 -2.51 -7.61
CA THR A 32 -4.90 -1.20 -8.21
C THR A 32 -5.92 -0.43 -7.39
N GLY A 33 -5.57 0.80 -6.99
CA GLY A 33 -6.42 1.66 -6.19
C GLY A 33 -7.65 2.19 -6.95
N PRO A 34 -8.51 2.97 -6.28
CA PRO A 34 -9.62 3.67 -6.94
C PRO A 34 -9.10 4.54 -8.09
N GLY A 35 -9.55 4.28 -9.33
CA GLY A 35 -9.04 4.94 -10.54
C GLY A 35 -8.39 3.98 -11.56
N GLY A 36 -8.14 2.73 -11.19
CA GLY A 36 -7.71 1.67 -12.11
C GLY A 36 -6.23 1.72 -12.52
N SER A 37 -5.82 0.74 -13.34
CA SER A 37 -4.42 0.48 -13.75
C SER A 37 -3.75 1.64 -14.50
N SER A 38 -4.53 2.57 -15.05
CA SER A 38 -4.04 3.74 -15.79
C SER A 38 -3.47 4.85 -14.90
N THR A 39 -3.67 4.79 -13.58
CA THR A 39 -3.23 5.86 -12.66
C THR A 39 -1.88 5.60 -12.00
N GLY A 40 -1.28 4.42 -12.20
CA GLY A 40 -0.05 4.03 -11.52
C GLY A 40 -0.20 4.02 -9.99
N THR A 41 -1.40 3.74 -9.48
CA THR A 41 -1.72 3.72 -8.06
C THR A 41 -2.04 2.30 -7.61
N TRP A 42 -1.34 1.83 -6.59
CA TRP A 42 -1.59 0.54 -5.95
C TRP A 42 -1.68 0.69 -4.42
N GLN A 43 -2.50 -0.15 -3.80
CA GLN A 43 -2.73 -0.14 -2.36
C GLN A 43 -2.76 -1.56 -1.78
N ASN A 44 -2.23 -1.71 -0.58
CA ASN A 44 -2.41 -2.90 0.25
C ASN A 44 -2.91 -2.44 1.64
N SER A 45 -4.10 -2.88 2.03
CA SER A 45 -4.72 -2.49 3.31
C SER A 45 -4.14 -3.22 4.53
N ASN A 46 -3.42 -4.32 4.32
CA ASN A 46 -2.95 -5.17 5.40
C ASN A 46 -1.55 -5.76 5.15
N ILE A 47 -0.62 -4.94 4.68
CA ILE A 47 0.77 -5.37 4.53
C ILE A 47 1.49 -5.38 5.89
N SER A 48 2.42 -6.31 6.09
CA SER A 48 3.33 -6.30 7.24
C SER A 48 4.49 -5.32 7.01
N GLU A 49 5.09 -4.77 8.06
CA GLU A 49 6.26 -3.89 7.92
C GLU A 49 7.41 -4.61 7.20
N SER A 50 7.62 -5.89 7.52
CA SER A 50 8.69 -6.69 6.92
C SER A 50 8.49 -6.93 5.42
N ASP A 51 7.26 -7.19 4.98
CA ASP A 51 6.96 -7.41 3.56
C ASP A 51 6.93 -6.10 2.80
N PHE A 52 6.52 -5.02 3.44
CA PHE A 52 6.61 -3.69 2.86
C PHE A 52 8.07 -3.27 2.62
N ALA A 53 8.98 -3.54 3.56
CA ALA A 53 10.42 -3.27 3.37
C ALA A 53 11.00 -4.08 2.20
N LYS A 54 10.67 -5.37 2.08
CA LYS A 54 11.08 -6.22 0.95
C LYS A 54 10.50 -5.72 -0.37
N PHE A 55 9.22 -5.33 -0.36
CA PHE A 55 8.54 -4.74 -1.50
C PHE A 55 9.28 -3.48 -1.96
N GLN A 56 9.56 -2.54 -1.05
CA GLN A 56 10.24 -1.28 -1.40
C GLN A 56 11.60 -1.53 -2.03
N ALA A 57 12.40 -2.45 -1.47
CA ALA A 57 13.70 -2.79 -2.01
C ALA A 57 13.60 -3.29 -3.47
N LYS A 58 12.70 -4.24 -3.74
CA LYS A 58 12.48 -4.75 -5.11
C LYS A 58 11.90 -3.70 -6.05
N TYR A 59 10.99 -2.88 -5.54
CA TYR A 59 10.33 -1.83 -6.33
C TYR A 59 11.34 -0.78 -6.79
N TRP A 60 12.20 -0.32 -5.88
CA TRP A 60 13.26 0.65 -6.19
C TRP A 60 14.35 0.07 -7.10
N ASP A 61 14.77 -1.16 -6.86
CA ASP A 61 15.73 -1.85 -7.71
C ASP A 61 15.20 -1.99 -9.15
N ALA A 62 13.91 -2.31 -9.31
CA ALA A 62 13.29 -2.43 -10.62
C ALA A 62 13.23 -1.11 -11.41
N ILE A 63 13.09 0.04 -10.71
CA ILE A 63 13.13 1.38 -11.29
C ILE A 63 14.57 1.74 -11.68
N ALA A 64 15.52 1.58 -10.77
CA ALA A 64 16.92 1.95 -10.98
C ALA A 64 17.58 1.13 -12.09
N SER A 65 17.20 -0.14 -12.22
CA SER A 65 17.74 -1.07 -13.23
C SER A 65 16.98 -1.07 -14.56
N HIS A 66 15.93 -0.26 -14.74
CA HIS A 66 15.10 -0.33 -15.95
C HIS A 66 15.82 0.26 -17.17
N PRO A 67 16.17 -0.54 -18.20
CA PRO A 67 16.90 -0.04 -19.37
C PRO A 67 15.98 0.39 -20.52
N GLY A 68 14.65 0.37 -20.32
CA GLY A 68 13.64 0.55 -21.35
C GLY A 68 12.95 1.92 -21.33
N PRO A 69 11.95 2.13 -22.19
CA PRO A 69 11.13 3.34 -22.15
C PRO A 69 10.37 3.43 -20.82
N GLY A 70 10.14 4.67 -20.39
CA GLY A 70 9.54 4.98 -19.10
C GLY A 70 10.58 5.37 -18.05
N THR A 71 10.50 6.60 -17.58
CA THR A 71 11.30 7.12 -16.46
C THR A 71 10.35 7.50 -15.32
N LEU A 72 10.69 7.11 -14.10
CA LEU A 72 9.99 7.61 -12.92
C LEU A 72 10.17 9.12 -12.83
N ASP A 73 9.05 9.84 -12.85
CA ASP A 73 9.01 11.29 -12.72
C ASP A 73 8.69 11.69 -11.28
N ASN A 74 7.62 11.10 -10.71
CA ASN A 74 7.21 11.35 -9.34
C ASN A 74 6.77 10.07 -8.63
N LEU A 75 7.02 9.99 -7.32
CA LEU A 75 6.52 8.93 -6.46
C LEU A 75 5.90 9.51 -5.19
N TRP A 76 4.70 9.03 -4.88
CA TRP A 76 4.01 9.29 -3.62
C TRP A 76 3.79 7.96 -2.91
N CYS A 77 4.17 7.91 -1.63
CA CYS A 77 3.92 6.77 -0.77
C CYS A 77 3.28 7.25 0.52
N THR A 78 2.14 6.66 0.86
CA THR A 78 1.43 6.91 2.12
C THR A 78 1.36 5.60 2.89
N ILE A 79 1.76 5.65 4.15
CA ILE A 79 1.68 4.52 5.07
C ILE A 79 0.81 4.96 6.23
N ASP A 80 -0.18 4.14 6.55
CA ASP A 80 -1.08 4.34 7.66
C ASP A 80 -0.94 3.16 8.63
N THR A 81 -0.47 3.44 9.83
CA THR A 81 -0.36 2.47 10.91
C THR A 81 -1.55 2.54 11.87
N TRP A 82 -2.48 3.47 11.65
CA TRP A 82 -3.66 3.57 12.49
C TRP A 82 -4.53 2.32 12.33
N PRO A 83 -5.09 1.77 13.42
CA PRO A 83 -6.11 0.75 13.34
C PRO A 83 -7.28 1.34 12.54
N HIS A 84 -7.45 0.85 11.32
CA HIS A 84 -8.61 1.16 10.52
C HIS A 84 -9.87 0.74 11.29
N PRO A 85 -10.93 1.55 11.35
CA PRO A 85 -12.17 1.17 12.03
C PRO A 85 -12.83 -0.08 11.43
N GLU A 86 -12.51 -0.49 10.20
CA GLU A 86 -12.91 -1.82 9.69
C GLU A 86 -12.14 -3.01 10.33
N ASN A 87 -11.08 -2.71 11.09
CA ASN A 87 -10.36 -3.63 11.98
C ASN A 87 -10.66 -3.31 13.46
N HIS A 88 -11.78 -2.64 13.77
CA HIS A 88 -12.35 -2.69 15.12
C HIS A 88 -12.70 -4.17 15.36
N ASP A 89 -11.75 -4.90 15.93
CA ASP A 89 -12.07 -6.15 16.60
C ASP A 89 -13.10 -5.75 17.65
N ASP A 90 -14.33 -6.25 17.55
CA ASP A 90 -15.38 -6.01 18.57
C ASP A 90 -14.88 -6.42 19.98
N ASN A 91 -13.81 -7.22 20.05
CA ASN A 91 -13.10 -7.50 21.30
C ASN A 91 -12.23 -6.36 21.83
N MET A 92 -11.86 -5.36 21.05
CA MET A 92 -11.05 -4.22 21.51
C MET A 92 -11.90 -3.30 22.39
N GLU A 93 -13.13 -3.00 21.99
CA GLU A 93 -14.09 -2.26 22.83
C GLU A 93 -14.37 -3.03 24.12
N LYS A 94 -14.61 -4.34 24.02
CA LYS A 94 -14.78 -5.23 25.19
C LYS A 94 -13.55 -5.24 26.10
N LYS A 95 -12.34 -5.31 25.55
CA LYS A 95 -11.08 -5.24 26.33
C LYS A 95 -10.89 -3.89 27.00
N LEU A 96 -11.27 -2.79 26.35
CA LEU A 96 -11.17 -1.45 26.92
C LEU A 96 -12.18 -1.26 28.08
N ILE A 97 -13.36 -1.86 27.98
CA ILE A 97 -14.34 -1.94 29.08
C ILE A 97 -13.79 -2.82 30.22
N GLU A 98 -13.25 -4.01 29.92
CA GLU A 98 -12.63 -4.91 30.93
C GLU A 98 -11.44 -4.27 31.65
N LEU A 99 -10.67 -3.43 30.95
CA LEU A 99 -9.55 -2.66 31.51
C LEU A 99 -10.01 -1.37 32.23
N GLY A 100 -11.31 -1.05 32.22
CA GLY A 100 -11.89 0.13 32.87
C GLY A 100 -11.47 1.47 32.23
N LEU A 101 -11.03 1.45 30.98
CA LEU A 101 -10.51 2.63 30.27
C LEU A 101 -11.61 3.43 29.58
N ILE A 102 -12.77 2.81 29.31
CA ILE A 102 -13.97 3.46 28.81
C ILE A 102 -15.20 2.96 29.60
N PRO A 103 -16.25 3.78 29.76
CA PRO A 103 -17.48 3.34 30.40
C PRO A 103 -18.11 2.19 29.60
N GLY A 104 -18.43 1.08 30.26
CA GLY A 104 -19.34 0.09 29.69
C GLY A 104 -20.75 0.62 29.83
N ASP A 105 -21.59 0.42 28.80
CA ASP A 105 -23.01 0.73 28.89
C ASP A 105 -23.66 -0.14 30.01
N GLU A 106 -23.83 0.45 31.19
CA GLU A 106 -24.78 -0.03 32.19
C GLU A 106 -26.19 0.30 31.67
N LYS A 107 -26.95 -0.76 31.37
CA LYS A 107 -28.35 -0.67 30.93
C LYS A 107 -29.24 0.08 31.91
#